data_AF-A0A953ZY59-F1
#
_entry.id   AF-A0A953ZY59-F1
#
_cell.length_a   1.000
_cell.length_b   1.000
_cell.length_c   1.000
_cell.angle_alpha   90.00
_cell.angle_beta   90.00
_cell.angle_gamma   90.00
#
_symmetry.space_group_name_H-M   'P 1'
#
loop_
_entity.id
_entity.type
_entity.pdbx_description
1 polymer ?
#
loop_
_entity_poly.entity_id
_entity_poly.type
_entity_poly.pdbx_seq_one_letter_code
_entity_poly.pdbx_strand_id
1 'polypeptide(L)'
;MHGDLRQNRPGAAQPCNVGGGGDVNGDGYPDIVSGGWAQASWVYSGRQLALRGDVHEIALPAGGTQNLRLHAGAAHAHRTYWIAGSIHGISPGIQLHGIHIPLNPDRYTDLLFTHVGAPQLSGFRGVLNDDGAAVAAIHVPDRMPPGSVTLHHAFLVYTASGVHWVSNAVPLSLK
;
A
#
# COMPACT_ATOMS: atom_id res chain seq x y z
N MET A 1 -33.99 11.80 -59.11
CA MET A 1 -34.46 11.51 -57.74
C MET A 1 -33.27 10.92 -56.99
N HIS A 2 -32.50 11.75 -56.28
CA HIS A 2 -32.40 11.78 -54.79
C HIS A 2 -31.86 10.47 -54.19
N GLY A 3 -30.77 10.38 -53.42
CA GLY A 3 -29.86 11.37 -52.84
C GLY A 3 -28.70 10.69 -52.09
N ASP A 4 -27.61 11.44 -51.93
CA ASP A 4 -26.40 11.21 -51.11
C ASP A 4 -26.71 11.18 -49.60
N LEU A 5 -26.01 10.36 -48.81
CA LEU A 5 -25.59 10.71 -47.45
C LEU A 5 -24.32 9.95 -47.02
N ARG A 6 -23.18 10.63 -47.16
CA ARG A 6 -22.05 10.55 -46.22
C ARG A 6 -22.54 10.76 -44.77
N GLN A 7 -22.22 9.84 -43.86
CA GLN A 7 -22.12 10.16 -42.42
C GLN A 7 -20.79 9.68 -41.85
N ASN A 8 -19.82 10.59 -41.93
CA ASN A 8 -18.86 10.83 -40.86
C ASN A 8 -19.64 11.04 -39.55
N ARG A 9 -19.56 10.09 -38.61
CA ARG A 9 -19.85 10.36 -37.19
C ARG A 9 -18.53 10.46 -36.44
N PRO A 10 -18.17 11.64 -35.89
CA PRO A 10 -17.01 11.80 -35.05
C PRO A 10 -17.24 11.13 -33.69
N GLY A 11 -16.25 10.38 -33.22
CA GLY A 11 -16.28 9.73 -31.91
C GLY A 11 -15.85 8.26 -31.89
N ALA A 12 -15.12 7.78 -32.91
CA ALA A 12 -14.45 6.48 -32.82
C ALA A 12 -13.46 6.52 -31.64
N ALA A 13 -13.84 5.92 -30.51
CA ALA A 13 -12.92 5.69 -29.41
C ALA A 13 -11.75 4.86 -29.94
N GLN A 14 -10.60 5.51 -30.10
CA GLN A 14 -9.36 4.82 -30.41
C GLN A 14 -9.07 3.86 -29.24
N PRO A 15 -8.51 2.66 -29.52
CA PRO A 15 -8.29 1.65 -28.49
C PRO A 15 -7.46 2.23 -27.35
N CYS A 16 -7.92 2.07 -26.11
CA CYS A 16 -7.09 2.31 -24.95
C CYS A 16 -5.91 1.34 -25.01
N ASN A 17 -4.69 1.85 -25.22
CA ASN A 17 -3.51 1.01 -25.13
C ASN A 17 -3.40 0.50 -23.69
N VAL A 18 -3.59 -0.81 -23.51
CA VAL A 18 -3.35 -1.51 -22.25
C VAL A 18 -1.94 -2.08 -22.34
N GLY A 19 -1.02 -1.51 -21.56
CA GLY A 19 0.27 -2.15 -21.31
C GLY A 19 0.19 -2.92 -20.00
N GLY A 20 0.60 -4.19 -19.99
CA GLY A 20 0.86 -4.88 -18.72
C GLY A 20 2.01 -4.13 -18.03
N GLY A 21 1.72 -3.41 -16.95
CA GLY A 21 2.70 -2.53 -16.30
C GLY A 21 3.83 -3.28 -15.59
N GLY A 22 3.74 -4.61 -15.53
CA GLY A 22 4.45 -5.37 -14.52
C GLY A 22 3.88 -5.09 -13.14
N ASP A 23 4.57 -5.53 -12.10
CA ASP A 23 4.30 -5.11 -10.73
C ASP A 23 4.87 -3.69 -10.56
N VAL A 24 4.03 -2.66 -10.68
CA VAL A 24 4.42 -1.25 -10.64
C VAL A 24 4.53 -0.78 -9.20
N ASN A 25 3.78 -1.40 -8.28
CA ASN A 25 3.68 -0.99 -6.88
C ASN A 25 4.53 -1.86 -5.91
N GLY A 26 5.11 -2.95 -6.39
CA GLY A 26 5.97 -3.86 -5.62
C GLY A 26 5.23 -4.88 -4.77
N ASP A 27 3.97 -5.20 -5.07
CA ASP A 27 3.11 -6.12 -4.29
C ASP A 27 3.24 -7.60 -4.70
N GLY A 28 4.05 -7.91 -5.71
CA GLY A 28 4.25 -9.24 -6.25
C GLY A 28 3.20 -9.70 -7.26
N TYR A 29 2.26 -8.85 -7.67
CA TYR A 29 1.26 -9.11 -8.70
C TYR A 29 1.38 -8.13 -9.88
N PRO A 30 1.07 -8.55 -11.12
CA PRO A 30 1.06 -7.63 -12.25
C PRO A 30 -0.04 -6.57 -12.12
N ASP A 31 0.34 -5.29 -12.16
CA ASP A 31 -0.55 -4.15 -12.25
C ASP A 31 -0.93 -3.84 -13.72
N ILE A 32 -2.09 -3.23 -13.90
CA ILE A 32 -2.50 -2.64 -15.18
C ILE A 32 -2.39 -1.12 -15.09
N VAL A 33 -1.63 -0.52 -15.99
CA VAL A 33 -1.60 0.94 -16.17
C VAL A 33 -2.51 1.32 -17.33
N SER A 34 -3.50 2.16 -17.04
CA SER A 34 -4.39 2.76 -18.02
C SER A 34 -4.07 4.26 -18.15
N GLY A 35 -3.84 4.73 -19.37
CA GLY A 35 -3.76 6.15 -19.65
C GLY A 35 -5.14 6.81 -19.60
N GLY A 36 -5.31 7.80 -18.72
CA GLY A 36 -6.44 8.72 -18.73
C GLY A 36 -6.18 9.93 -19.62
N TRP A 37 -7.25 10.61 -20.04
CA TRP A 37 -7.14 11.90 -20.73
C TRP A 37 -6.61 12.96 -19.73
N ALA A 38 -5.73 13.85 -20.18
CA ALA A 38 -5.15 14.96 -19.39
C ALA A 38 -4.13 14.59 -18.29
N GLN A 39 -3.06 13.86 -18.64
CA GLN A 39 -1.89 13.57 -17.78
C GLN A 39 -2.19 12.76 -16.49
N ALA A 40 -3.38 12.17 -16.36
CA ALA A 40 -3.69 11.24 -15.28
C ALA A 40 -3.48 9.80 -15.76
N SER A 41 -2.63 9.04 -15.08
CA SER A 41 -2.56 7.58 -15.22
C SER A 41 -3.31 6.92 -14.07
N TRP A 42 -4.10 5.89 -14.37
CA TRP A 42 -4.76 5.05 -13.37
C TRP A 42 -4.04 3.71 -13.31
N VAL A 43 -3.61 3.32 -12.11
CA VAL A 43 -3.05 1.98 -11.86
C VAL A 43 -4.15 1.16 -11.18
N TYR A 44 -4.59 0.10 -11.85
CA TYR A 44 -5.52 -0.88 -11.31
C TYR A 44 -4.72 -2.12 -10.90
N SER A 45 -4.64 -2.39 -9.60
CA SER A 45 -4.19 -3.70 -9.11
C SER A 45 -5.34 -4.70 -9.31
N GLY A 46 -5.04 -5.88 -9.86
CA GLY A 46 -6.03 -6.93 -10.17
C GLY A 46 -6.71 -7.55 -8.94
N ARG A 47 -6.32 -7.13 -7.73
CA ARG A 47 -6.86 -7.58 -6.44
C ARG A 47 -6.97 -6.38 -5.50
N GLN A 48 -7.95 -6.41 -4.59
CA GLN A 48 -7.98 -5.45 -3.49
C GLN A 48 -6.73 -5.64 -2.63
N LEU A 49 -5.79 -4.69 -2.73
CA LEU A 49 -4.62 -4.66 -1.86
C LEU A 49 -5.09 -4.53 -0.42
N ALA A 50 -4.58 -5.42 0.41
CA ALA A 50 -4.98 -5.40 1.80
C ALA A 50 -4.34 -4.21 2.52
N LEU A 51 -3.08 -3.89 2.21
CA LEU A 51 -2.44 -2.66 2.65
C LEU A 51 -2.13 -1.78 1.44
N ARG A 52 -2.45 -0.49 1.53
CA ARG A 52 -2.10 0.51 0.52
C ARG A 52 -1.76 1.85 1.17
N GLY A 53 -0.77 2.53 0.62
CA GLY A 53 -0.43 3.92 0.93
C GLY A 53 -0.99 4.89 -0.11
N ASP A 54 -1.23 6.14 0.27
CA ASP A 54 -1.55 7.24 -0.65
C ASP A 54 -0.31 7.81 -1.36
N VAL A 55 0.83 7.83 -0.67
CA VAL A 55 2.15 8.21 -1.20
C VAL A 55 3.16 7.09 -0.99
N HIS A 56 4.20 7.03 -1.83
CA HIS A 56 5.29 6.06 -1.72
C HIS A 56 6.67 6.73 -1.57
N GLU A 57 6.69 8.07 -1.56
CA GLU A 57 7.89 8.87 -1.36
C GLU A 57 7.56 10.11 -0.53
N ILE A 58 8.41 10.43 0.45
CA ILE A 58 8.36 11.66 1.23
C ILE A 58 9.76 12.27 1.25
N ALA A 59 9.85 13.56 0.89
CA ALA A 59 11.09 14.30 0.97
C ALA A 59 11.39 14.68 2.43
N LEU A 60 12.52 14.25 2.97
CA LEU A 60 12.99 14.50 4.34
C LEU A 60 13.08 16.00 4.66
N PRO A 61 13.56 16.89 3.78
CA PRO A 61 13.57 18.33 4.08
C PRO A 61 12.16 18.91 4.21
N ALA A 62 11.20 18.41 3.44
CA ALA A 62 9.81 18.89 3.42
C ALA A 62 8.94 18.25 4.50
N GLY A 63 9.28 17.03 4.92
CA GLY A 63 8.39 16.19 5.72
C GLY A 63 7.16 15.77 4.93
N GLY A 64 6.23 15.09 5.60
CA GLY A 64 5.01 14.64 4.95
C GLY A 64 4.22 13.65 5.78
N THR A 65 3.12 13.19 5.20
CA THR A 65 2.30 12.13 5.80
C THR A 65 2.01 11.09 4.75
N GLN A 66 2.21 9.82 5.11
CA GLN A 66 1.67 8.69 4.37
C GLN A 66 0.46 8.15 5.12
N ASN A 67 -0.72 8.21 4.48
CA ASN A 67 -1.92 7.57 4.98
C ASN A 67 -1.99 6.14 4.45
N LEU A 68 -2.17 5.20 5.38
CA LEU A 68 -2.30 3.78 5.12
C LEU A 68 -3.76 3.36 5.29
N ARG A 69 -4.26 2.60 4.33
CA ARG A 69 -5.58 1.95 4.42
C ARG A 69 -5.40 0.45 4.50
N LEU A 70 -5.99 -0.14 5.53
CA LEU A 70 -5.96 -1.56 5.84
C LEU A 70 -7.31 -2.16 5.51
N HIS A 71 -7.30 -3.31 4.83
CA HIS A 71 -8.48 -4.07 4.45
C HIS A 71 -8.13 -5.57 4.50
N ALA A 72 -8.35 -6.20 5.65
CA ALA A 72 -8.27 -7.65 5.79
C ALA A 72 -9.56 -8.36 5.29
N GLY A 73 -10.68 -7.62 5.24
CA GLY A 73 -11.99 -8.13 4.85
C GLY A 73 -12.81 -8.64 6.03
N ALA A 74 -14.13 -8.75 5.84
CA ALA A 74 -15.09 -9.01 6.92
C ALA A 74 -14.84 -10.30 7.74
N ALA A 75 -14.15 -11.30 7.17
CA ALA A 75 -13.71 -12.49 7.91
C ALA A 75 -12.77 -12.17 9.09
N HIS A 76 -12.13 -11.00 9.07
CA HIS A 76 -11.24 -10.48 10.09
C HIS A 76 -11.82 -9.28 10.84
N ALA A 77 -13.13 -9.02 10.71
CA ALA A 77 -13.82 -7.97 11.46
C ALA A 77 -13.59 -8.11 12.97
N HIS A 78 -13.47 -6.99 13.67
CA HIS A 78 -13.24 -6.91 15.12
C HIS A 78 -11.98 -7.62 15.63
N ARG A 79 -11.07 -8.03 14.73
CA ARG A 79 -9.78 -8.61 15.14
C ARG A 79 -8.75 -7.51 15.40
N THR A 80 -7.86 -7.80 16.33
CA THR A 80 -6.68 -6.95 16.58
C THR A 80 -5.70 -7.03 15.43
N TYR A 81 -5.20 -5.87 15.04
CA TYR A 81 -4.15 -5.74 14.03
C TYR A 81 -2.97 -4.94 14.57
N TRP A 82 -1.82 -5.12 13.93
CA TRP A 82 -0.62 -4.32 14.12
C TRP A 82 0.10 -4.13 12.78
N ILE A 83 0.63 -2.95 12.54
CA ILE A 83 1.45 -2.62 11.37
C ILE A 83 2.91 -2.78 11.78
N ALA A 84 3.58 -3.75 11.16
CA ALA A 84 5.00 -3.95 11.25
C ALA A 84 5.71 -3.24 10.10
N GLY A 85 7.01 -3.07 10.23
CA GLY A 85 7.82 -2.58 9.14
C GLY A 85 9.28 -2.97 9.25
N SER A 86 9.98 -2.89 8.12
CA SER A 86 11.39 -3.27 7.96
C SER A 86 12.11 -2.27 7.06
N ILE A 87 13.38 -2.02 7.35
CA ILE A 87 14.30 -1.25 6.51
C ILE A 87 15.17 -2.20 5.66
N HIS A 88 15.37 -3.44 6.11
CA HIS A 88 16.16 -4.45 5.41
C HIS A 88 15.40 -5.15 4.27
N GLY A 89 14.25 -4.58 3.86
CA GLY A 89 13.45 -5.10 2.78
C GLY A 89 12.50 -6.23 3.17
N ILE A 90 11.93 -6.85 2.13
CA ILE A 90 10.83 -7.82 2.23
C ILE A 90 11.24 -9.25 1.83
N SER A 91 12.51 -9.45 1.46
CA SER A 91 13.06 -10.74 1.02
C SER A 91 14.26 -11.15 1.88
N PRO A 92 14.34 -12.39 2.38
CA PRO A 92 13.46 -13.54 2.09
C PRO A 92 12.11 -13.52 2.81
N GLY A 93 11.87 -12.59 3.75
CA GLY A 93 10.73 -12.63 4.66
C GLY A 93 10.86 -13.73 5.72
N ILE A 94 9.87 -13.86 6.60
CA ILE A 94 9.85 -14.88 7.67
C ILE A 94 8.63 -15.79 7.54
N GLN A 95 8.78 -17.06 7.89
CA GLN A 95 7.64 -17.96 8.07
C GLN A 95 7.31 -18.09 9.54
N LEU A 96 6.05 -17.84 9.90
CA LEU A 96 5.54 -17.96 11.26
C LEU A 96 4.24 -18.75 11.25
N HIS A 97 4.23 -19.92 11.87
CA HIS A 97 3.06 -20.81 11.94
C HIS A 97 2.39 -21.10 10.58
N GLY A 98 3.21 -21.29 9.53
CA GLY A 98 2.72 -21.54 8.17
C GLY A 98 2.28 -20.29 7.39
N ILE A 99 2.35 -19.10 8.01
CA ILE A 99 2.07 -17.82 7.36
C ILE A 99 3.40 -17.19 6.93
N HIS A 100 3.49 -16.79 5.67
CA HIS A 100 4.64 -16.05 5.15
C HIS A 100 4.46 -14.55 5.35
N ILE A 101 5.30 -13.97 6.21
CA ILE A 101 5.31 -12.54 6.50
C ILE A 101 6.41 -11.90 5.62
N PRO A 102 6.05 -10.99 4.70
CA PRO A 102 6.98 -10.37 3.75
C PRO A 102 7.76 -9.22 4.41
N LEU A 103 8.36 -9.46 5.57
CA LEU A 103 9.19 -8.50 6.30
C LEU A 103 10.37 -9.21 6.94
N ASN A 104 11.51 -8.53 6.97
CA ASN A 104 12.69 -8.94 7.71
C ASN A 104 12.74 -8.17 9.04
N PRO A 105 12.45 -8.81 10.20
CA PRO A 105 12.45 -8.13 11.47
C PRO A 105 13.80 -7.46 11.76
N ASP A 106 13.75 -6.19 12.13
CA ASP A 106 14.93 -5.39 12.46
C ASP A 106 14.62 -4.36 13.55
N ARG A 107 15.60 -3.48 13.82
CA ARG A 107 15.43 -2.40 14.80
C ARG A 107 14.21 -1.51 14.52
N TYR A 108 13.80 -1.35 13.26
CA TYR A 108 12.63 -0.57 12.90
C TYR A 108 11.34 -1.32 13.22
N THR A 109 11.32 -2.64 13.01
CA THR A 109 10.24 -3.50 13.50
C THR A 109 10.05 -3.37 15.01
N ASP A 110 11.14 -3.43 15.78
CA ASP A 110 11.12 -3.29 17.25
C ASP A 110 10.64 -1.89 17.68
N LEU A 111 11.05 -0.84 16.96
CA LEU A 111 10.58 0.52 17.20
C LEU A 111 9.06 0.63 16.98
N LEU A 112 8.53 0.10 15.89
CA LEU A 112 7.09 0.09 15.59
C LEU A 112 6.29 -0.75 16.59
N PHE A 113 6.90 -1.75 17.22
CA PHE A 113 6.27 -2.56 18.25
C PHE A 113 6.25 -1.84 19.62
N THR A 114 7.35 -1.17 19.96
CA THR A 114 7.54 -0.55 21.29
C THR A 114 6.94 0.86 21.37
N HIS A 115 6.94 1.60 20.26
CA HIS A 115 6.47 2.99 20.18
C HIS A 115 5.10 3.11 19.50
N VAL A 116 4.21 2.16 19.75
CA VAL A 116 2.81 2.22 19.31
C VAL A 116 2.14 3.41 19.98
N GLY A 117 1.73 4.41 19.19
CA GLY A 117 1.11 5.66 19.68
C GLY A 117 2.06 6.85 19.76
N ALA A 118 3.28 6.75 19.24
CA ALA A 118 4.11 7.92 18.98
C ALA A 118 3.36 8.90 18.06
N PRO A 119 3.56 10.23 18.20
CA PRO A 119 2.87 11.22 17.36
C PRO A 119 3.17 11.04 15.87
N GLN A 120 4.27 10.39 15.52
CA GLN A 120 4.65 10.03 14.16
C GLN A 120 3.89 8.82 13.61
N LEU A 121 3.22 8.04 14.46
CA LEU A 121 2.62 6.75 14.11
C LEU A 121 1.19 6.68 14.66
N SER A 122 0.23 7.01 13.80
CA SER A 122 -1.19 6.95 14.13
C SER A 122 -1.80 5.63 13.65
N GLY A 123 -2.59 4.97 14.49
CA GLY A 123 -3.35 3.78 14.09
C GLY A 123 -2.50 2.54 13.76
N PHE A 124 -1.22 2.51 14.18
CA PHE A 124 -0.32 1.37 13.94
C PHE A 124 -0.70 0.10 14.68
N ARG A 125 -1.59 0.20 15.68
CA ARG A 125 -2.20 -0.93 16.36
C ARG A 125 -3.64 -0.57 16.70
N GLY A 126 -4.54 -1.53 16.57
CA GLY A 126 -5.94 -1.30 16.86
C GLY A 126 -6.79 -2.54 16.63
N VAL A 127 -8.09 -2.31 16.50
CA VAL A 127 -9.09 -3.32 16.17
C VAL A 127 -9.71 -2.94 14.83
N LEU A 128 -9.86 -3.90 13.94
CA LEU A 128 -10.51 -3.70 12.65
C LEU A 128 -12.01 -3.47 12.85
N ASN A 129 -12.63 -2.65 11.98
CA ASN A 129 -14.08 -2.42 11.99
C ASN A 129 -14.86 -3.64 11.43
N ASP A 130 -16.17 -3.48 11.26
CA ASP A 130 -17.11 -4.51 10.78
C ASP A 130 -16.76 -5.05 9.38
N ASP A 131 -16.08 -4.25 8.56
CA ASP A 131 -15.61 -4.64 7.22
C ASP A 131 -14.21 -5.28 7.26
N GLY A 132 -13.60 -5.43 8.44
CA GLY A 132 -12.21 -5.84 8.58
C GLY A 132 -11.22 -4.79 8.07
N ALA A 133 -11.56 -3.50 8.20
CA ALA A 133 -10.77 -2.38 7.74
C ALA A 133 -10.29 -1.46 8.87
N ALA A 134 -9.21 -0.72 8.60
CA ALA A 134 -8.68 0.32 9.47
C ALA A 134 -7.91 1.36 8.67
N VAL A 135 -7.58 2.48 9.32
CA VAL A 135 -6.70 3.52 8.78
C VAL A 135 -5.54 3.75 9.73
N ALA A 136 -4.38 4.07 9.18
CA ALA A 136 -3.18 4.43 9.91
C ALA A 136 -2.45 5.55 9.17
N ALA A 137 -1.53 6.22 9.84
CA ALA A 137 -0.71 7.25 9.21
C ALA A 137 0.70 7.27 9.78
N ILE A 138 1.67 7.51 8.89
CA ILE A 138 3.06 7.81 9.23
C ILE A 138 3.26 9.30 8.99
N HIS A 139 3.60 10.02 10.05
CA HIS A 139 3.98 11.43 9.96
C HIS A 139 5.50 11.54 10.04
N VAL A 140 6.09 12.01 8.94
CA VAL A 140 7.52 12.32 8.85
C VAL A 140 7.69 13.82 9.13
N PRO A 141 8.41 14.21 10.19
CA PRO A 141 8.68 15.62 10.48
C PRO A 141 9.38 16.33 9.32
N ASP A 142 9.16 17.63 9.22
CA ASP A 142 9.93 18.49 8.31
C ASP A 142 11.36 18.67 8.81
N ARG A 143 12.24 19.22 7.95
CA ARG A 143 13.63 19.56 8.31
C ARG A 143 14.47 18.38 8.80
N MET A 144 14.10 17.16 8.42
CA MET A 144 14.95 16.00 8.68
C MET A 144 16.25 16.14 7.87
N PRO A 145 17.40 15.69 8.42
CA PRO A 145 18.66 15.66 7.68
C PRO A 145 18.49 14.89 6.36
N PRO A 146 19.20 15.30 5.29
CA PRO A 146 19.16 14.57 4.03
C PRO A 146 19.66 13.14 4.23
N GLY A 147 19.03 12.19 3.56
CA GLY A 147 19.32 10.77 3.65
C GLY A 147 18.43 9.99 2.71
N SER A 148 18.74 8.72 2.44
CA SER A 148 17.89 7.86 1.63
C SER A 148 17.64 6.56 2.36
N VAL A 149 16.38 6.26 2.65
CA VAL A 149 15.99 4.98 3.23
C VAL A 149 14.63 4.56 2.68
N THR A 150 14.48 3.27 2.38
CA THR A 150 13.20 2.69 2.03
C THR A 150 12.70 1.90 3.22
N LEU A 151 11.55 2.33 3.74
CA LEU A 151 10.80 1.60 4.75
C LEU A 151 9.80 0.70 4.03
N HIS A 152 9.59 -0.50 4.54
CA HIS A 152 8.55 -1.40 4.08
C HIS A 152 7.59 -1.66 5.22
N HIS A 153 6.30 -1.65 4.96
CA HIS A 153 5.26 -1.89 5.97
C HIS A 153 4.33 -2.99 5.53
N ALA A 154 3.97 -3.87 6.47
CA ALA A 154 2.90 -4.84 6.29
C ALA A 154 2.10 -4.90 7.58
N PHE A 155 0.79 -5.15 7.51
CA PHE A 155 -0.01 -5.34 8.70
C PHE A 155 -0.37 -6.80 8.91
N LEU A 156 -0.44 -7.16 10.18
CA LEU A 156 -0.72 -8.51 10.65
C LEU A 156 -1.97 -8.49 11.49
N VAL A 157 -2.82 -9.50 11.30
CA VAL A 157 -3.96 -9.78 12.16
C VAL A 157 -3.56 -10.89 13.10
N TYR A 158 -3.67 -10.64 14.40
CA TYR A 158 -3.23 -11.58 15.43
C TYR A 158 -4.28 -11.75 16.52
N THR A 159 -4.19 -12.85 17.23
CA THR A 159 -4.98 -13.18 18.42
C THR A 159 -4.05 -13.68 19.53
N ALA A 160 -4.60 -14.12 20.66
CA ALA A 160 -3.80 -14.71 21.74
C ALA A 160 -2.98 -15.94 21.31
N SER A 161 -3.39 -16.64 20.25
CA SER A 161 -2.67 -17.81 19.72
C SER A 161 -1.61 -17.47 18.65
N GLY A 162 -1.38 -16.18 18.36
CA GLY A 162 -0.35 -15.72 17.43
C GLY A 162 -0.93 -14.98 16.22
N VAL A 163 -0.14 -14.91 15.14
CA VAL A 163 -0.54 -14.30 13.86
C VAL A 163 -1.41 -15.28 13.09
N HIS A 164 -2.53 -14.78 12.53
CA HIS A 164 -3.49 -15.57 11.74
C HIS A 164 -3.53 -15.18 10.27
N TRP A 165 -3.11 -13.95 9.95
CA TRP A 165 -3.16 -13.43 8.60
C TRP A 165 -2.21 -12.22 8.44
N VAL A 166 -1.70 -12.00 7.23
CA VAL A 166 -0.77 -10.91 6.91
C VAL A 166 -1.04 -10.31 5.53
N SER A 167 -0.80 -9.01 5.39
CA SER A 167 -0.96 -8.28 4.14
C SER A 167 0.24 -8.36 3.19
N ASN A 168 0.06 -7.82 1.99
CA ASN A 168 1.18 -7.38 1.16
C ASN A 168 2.02 -6.33 1.90
N ALA A 169 3.28 -6.19 1.48
CA ALA A 169 4.13 -5.11 1.93
C ALA A 169 3.93 -3.86 1.05
N VAL A 170 4.05 -2.67 1.64
CA VAL A 170 3.99 -1.37 0.97
C VAL A 170 5.28 -0.62 1.25
N PRO A 171 5.99 -0.11 0.22
CA PRO A 171 7.19 0.68 0.42
C PRO A 171 6.87 2.17 0.69
N LEU A 172 7.73 2.81 1.46
CA LEU A 172 7.82 4.26 1.65
C LEU A 172 9.29 4.68 1.56
N SER A 173 9.65 5.39 0.50
CA SER A 173 10.98 5.96 0.34
C SER A 173 11.07 7.33 1.01
N LEU A 174 12.09 7.53 1.84
CA LEU A 174 12.41 8.83 2.42
C LEU A 174 13.70 9.33 1.77
N LYS A 175 13.67 10.56 1.21
CA LYS A 175 14.78 11.12 0.42
C LYS A 175 15.08 12.58 0.75
#